data_AF-A0A1C5KN25-F1
#
_entry.id   AF-A0A1C5KN25-F1
#
_cell.length_a   1.000
_cell.length_b   1.000
_cell.length_c   1.000
_cell.angle_alpha   90.00
_cell.angle_beta   90.00
_cell.angle_gamma   90.00
#
_symmetry.space_group_name_H-M   'P 1'
#
loop_
_entity.id
_entity.type
_entity.pdbx_description
1 polymer ?
#
loop_
_entity_poly.entity_id
_entity_poly.type
_entity_poly.pdbx_seq_one_letter_code
_entity_poly.pdbx_strand_id
1 'polypeptide(L)'
;MGAILLSFLWGLRVWKVNKSYPDIPQKTYKAGEWVNLSGSQMEENDNRDGYYLRIDEKNILSTDEYLNLYAEVSEKTEYDELVKNQNLWKPDKVYLLTVTLKNESIHESTERGINWSFFYLYEKNRVLDFEPELYGFANRSAEGSPALSLKPGTEKKFYLPYGVYEERMGKDIQDLEKLPFQLIVSLWPGQNLVKVPD
;
A
#
# COMPACT_ATOMS: atom_id res chain seq x y z
N MET A 1 9.07 -49.19 13.78
CA MET A 1 7.61 -49.13 13.51
C MET A 1 6.95 -47.87 14.07
N GLY A 2 7.15 -47.48 15.33
CA GLY A 2 6.50 -46.29 15.93
C GLY A 2 6.76 -44.96 15.21
N ALA A 3 7.98 -44.71 14.74
CA ALA A 3 8.32 -43.48 14.01
C ALA A 3 7.60 -43.34 12.66
N ILE A 4 7.42 -44.43 11.92
CA ILE A 4 6.74 -44.44 10.62
C ILE A 4 5.25 -44.15 10.80
N LEU A 5 4.63 -44.74 11.83
CA LEU A 5 3.24 -44.50 12.18
C LEU A 5 3.02 -43.03 12.60
N LEU A 6 3.94 -42.46 13.38
CA LEU A 6 3.90 -41.06 13.78
C LEU A 6 4.02 -40.11 12.58
N SER A 7 4.97 -40.35 11.67
CA SER A 7 5.10 -39.55 10.45
C SER A 7 3.85 -39.62 9.56
N PHE A 8 3.25 -40.80 9.44
CA PHE A 8 2.02 -40.98 8.67
C PHE A 8 0.81 -40.25 9.28
N LEU A 9 0.63 -40.36 10.61
CA LEU A 9 -0.44 -39.66 11.33
C LEU A 9 -0.26 -38.13 11.29
N TRP A 10 0.98 -37.66 11.39
CA TRP A 10 1.30 -36.24 11.24
C TRP A 10 1.00 -35.74 9.82
N GLY A 11 1.41 -36.48 8.78
CA GLY A 11 1.11 -36.16 7.40
C GLY A 11 -0.39 -36.09 7.11
N LEU A 12 -1.17 -37.05 7.61
CA LEU A 12 -2.63 -37.04 7.52
C LEU A 12 -3.25 -35.83 8.23
N ARG A 13 -2.73 -35.47 9.42
CA ARG A 13 -3.21 -34.30 10.16
C ARG A 13 -2.93 -33.01 9.41
N VAL A 14 -1.70 -32.83 8.91
CA VAL A 14 -1.31 -31.64 8.11
C VAL A 14 -2.16 -31.56 6.84
N TRP A 15 -2.32 -32.66 6.11
CA TRP A 15 -3.17 -32.70 4.92
C TRP A 15 -4.62 -32.31 5.22
N LYS A 16 -5.19 -32.88 6.30
CA LYS A 16 -6.57 -32.56 6.70
C LYS A 16 -6.69 -31.08 7.07
N VAL A 17 -5.76 -30.54 7.86
CA VAL A 17 -5.75 -29.12 8.25
C VAL A 17 -5.62 -28.23 7.01
N ASN A 18 -4.62 -28.45 6.16
CA ASN A 18 -4.39 -27.61 4.98
C ASN A 18 -5.55 -27.67 3.98
N LYS A 19 -6.22 -28.82 3.84
CA LYS A 19 -7.40 -28.97 2.96
C LYS A 19 -8.67 -28.34 3.54
N SER A 20 -8.78 -28.23 4.87
CA SER A 20 -9.96 -27.68 5.55
C SER A 20 -9.74 -26.28 6.11
N TYR A 21 -8.56 -25.70 5.89
CA TYR A 21 -8.29 -24.32 6.23
C TYR A 21 -9.10 -23.45 5.27
N PRO A 22 -10.00 -22.59 5.78
CA PRO A 22 -10.80 -21.74 4.93
C PRO A 22 -9.89 -20.74 4.21
N ASP A 23 -10.17 -20.49 2.93
CA ASP A 23 -9.55 -19.38 2.22
C ASP A 23 -9.87 -18.09 2.98
N ILE A 24 -8.88 -17.20 3.07
CA ILE A 24 -9.08 -15.87 3.65
C ILE A 24 -10.14 -15.17 2.78
N PRO A 25 -11.28 -14.72 3.34
CA PRO A 25 -12.30 -14.06 2.56
C PRO A 25 -11.71 -12.86 1.83
N GLN A 26 -11.79 -12.85 0.50
CA GLN A 26 -11.28 -11.75 -0.32
C GLN A 26 -12.44 -10.97 -0.94
N LYS A 27 -12.35 -9.64 -0.87
CA LYS A 27 -13.28 -8.73 -1.55
C LYS A 27 -12.50 -7.74 -2.40
N THR A 28 -12.88 -7.64 -3.67
CA THR A 28 -12.26 -6.70 -4.62
C THR A 28 -13.25 -5.59 -4.99
N TYR A 29 -12.84 -4.36 -4.73
CA TYR A 29 -13.55 -3.13 -5.09
C TYR A 29 -13.06 -2.60 -6.44
N LYS A 30 -13.93 -1.90 -7.17
CA LYS A 30 -13.56 -1.22 -8.42
C LYS A 30 -12.83 0.09 -8.14
N ALA A 31 -12.10 0.57 -9.14
CA ALA A 31 -11.55 1.92 -9.12
C ALA A 31 -12.68 2.96 -8.94
N GLY A 32 -12.43 4.03 -8.18
CA GLY A 32 -13.42 5.06 -7.89
C GLY A 32 -14.51 4.67 -6.87
N GLU A 33 -14.53 3.44 -6.34
CA GLU A 33 -15.45 3.07 -5.26
C GLU A 33 -14.92 3.54 -3.89
N TRP A 34 -15.81 4.02 -3.03
CA TRP A 34 -15.50 4.26 -1.63
C TRP A 34 -15.45 2.93 -0.86
N VAL A 35 -14.32 2.70 -0.19
CA VAL A 35 -14.07 1.51 0.62
C VAL A 35 -14.12 1.90 2.09
N ASN A 36 -15.05 1.31 2.84
CA ASN A 36 -15.09 1.45 4.29
C ASN A 36 -13.95 0.63 4.91
N LEU A 37 -13.12 1.27 5.72
CA LEU A 37 -11.98 0.65 6.40
C LEU A 37 -12.30 0.23 7.85
N SER A 38 -13.51 0.52 8.34
CA SER A 38 -13.93 0.17 9.70
C SER A 38 -13.91 -1.33 9.93
N GLY A 39 -13.40 -1.74 11.09
CA GLY A 39 -13.23 -3.15 11.48
C GLY A 39 -12.22 -3.94 10.64
N SER A 40 -11.49 -3.28 9.74
CA SER A 40 -10.49 -3.91 8.88
C SER A 40 -9.07 -3.49 9.31
N GLN A 41 -8.10 -4.38 9.18
CA GLN A 41 -6.74 -4.17 9.71
C GLN A 41 -5.66 -4.52 8.68
N MET A 42 -4.61 -3.69 8.60
CA MET A 42 -3.36 -3.99 7.91
C MET A 42 -2.26 -4.48 8.86
N GLU A 43 -2.37 -4.15 10.15
CA GLU A 43 -1.46 -4.57 11.22
C GLU A 43 -2.21 -4.76 12.55
N GLU A 44 -1.53 -5.26 13.56
CA GLU A 44 -2.08 -5.38 14.91
C GLU A 44 -2.36 -3.99 15.49
N ASN A 45 -3.54 -3.80 16.10
CA ASN A 45 -4.01 -2.52 16.67
C ASN A 45 -4.26 -1.39 15.64
N ASP A 46 -4.43 -1.72 14.36
CA ASP A 46 -4.84 -0.79 13.31
C ASP A 46 -6.33 -0.42 13.42
N ASN A 47 -6.66 0.62 14.19
CA ASN A 47 -8.03 1.09 14.33
C ASN A 47 -8.34 2.18 13.29
N ARG A 48 -9.14 1.81 12.28
CA ARG A 48 -9.50 2.65 11.14
C ARG A 48 -11.01 2.94 11.07
N ASP A 49 -11.69 2.81 12.20
CA ASP A 49 -13.13 3.02 12.28
C ASP A 49 -13.52 4.45 11.90
N GLY A 50 -14.49 4.55 10.99
CA GLY A 50 -14.96 5.81 10.42
C GLY A 50 -14.18 6.27 9.19
N TYR A 51 -13.06 5.64 8.84
CA TYR A 51 -12.31 5.99 7.64
C TYR A 51 -12.84 5.29 6.38
N TYR A 52 -12.84 6.04 5.29
CA TYR A 52 -13.08 5.52 3.95
C TYR A 52 -12.02 6.00 2.98
N LEU A 53 -11.70 5.15 2.03
CA LEU A 53 -10.70 5.40 1.01
C LEU A 53 -11.30 5.25 -0.39
N ARG A 54 -10.87 6.09 -1.33
CA ARG A 54 -11.12 5.93 -2.76
C ARG A 54 -9.85 6.23 -3.54
N ILE A 55 -9.52 5.37 -4.51
CA ILE A 55 -8.46 5.66 -5.49
C ILE A 55 -9.10 6.50 -6.61
N ASP A 56 -8.57 7.71 -6.79
CA ASP A 56 -9.07 8.66 -7.78
C ASP A 56 -8.35 8.48 -9.12
N GLU A 57 -7.01 8.45 -9.09
CA GLU A 57 -6.17 8.51 -10.28
C GLU A 57 -4.89 7.70 -10.08
N LYS A 58 -4.27 7.35 -11.22
CA LYS A 58 -2.97 6.68 -11.32
C LYS A 58 -2.12 7.47 -12.30
N ASN A 59 -0.85 7.68 -11.96
CA ASN A 59 0.17 8.20 -12.88
C ASN A 59 1.43 7.35 -12.76
N ILE A 60 2.12 7.14 -13.88
CA ILE A 60 3.44 6.52 -13.90
C ILE A 60 4.43 7.56 -14.39
N LEU A 61 5.37 7.91 -13.53
CA LEU A 61 6.38 8.94 -13.77
C LEU A 61 7.76 8.33 -13.67
N SER A 62 8.74 8.87 -14.38
CA SER A 62 10.13 8.69 -13.94
C SER A 62 10.33 9.39 -12.59
N THR A 63 11.34 8.96 -11.83
CA THR A 63 11.64 9.58 -10.53
C THR A 63 12.00 11.06 -10.68
N ASP A 64 12.69 11.43 -11.77
CA ASP A 64 13.03 12.83 -12.02
C ASP A 64 11.79 13.66 -12.39
N GLU A 65 10.84 13.13 -13.16
CA GLU A 65 9.55 13.80 -13.40
C GLU A 65 8.76 14.00 -12.11
N TYR A 66 8.70 12.98 -11.25
CA TYR A 66 8.05 13.09 -9.93
C TYR A 66 8.69 14.20 -9.08
N LEU A 67 10.01 14.17 -8.93
CA LEU A 67 10.74 15.18 -8.16
C LEU A 67 10.56 16.58 -8.76
N ASN A 68 10.49 16.71 -10.08
CA ASN A 68 10.22 18.00 -10.73
C ASN A 68 8.82 18.56 -10.43
N LEU A 69 7.82 17.70 -10.20
CA LEU A 69 6.46 18.11 -9.85
C LEU A 69 6.31 18.47 -8.37
N TYR A 70 7.00 17.76 -7.47
CA TYR A 70 6.69 17.79 -6.04
C TYR A 70 7.83 18.29 -5.13
N ALA A 71 9.08 18.30 -5.61
CA ALA A 71 10.24 18.68 -4.81
C ALA A 71 10.84 20.02 -5.26
N GLU A 72 11.31 20.80 -4.29
CA GLU A 72 12.16 21.96 -4.49
C GLU A 72 13.57 21.55 -4.91
N VAL A 73 14.36 22.48 -5.47
CA VAL A 73 15.71 22.18 -5.97
C VAL A 73 16.66 21.71 -4.85
N SER A 74 16.56 22.31 -3.66
CA SER A 74 17.34 21.89 -2.48
C SER A 74 16.98 20.47 -2.05
N GLU A 75 15.67 20.15 -2.02
CA GLU A 75 15.16 18.84 -1.63
C GLU A 75 15.60 17.73 -2.59
N LYS A 76 15.69 18.03 -3.90
CA LYS A 76 16.24 17.07 -4.89
C LYS A 76 17.69 16.73 -4.58
N THR A 77 18.47 17.74 -4.22
CA THR A 77 19.89 17.57 -3.87
C THR A 77 20.03 16.75 -2.59
N GLU A 78 19.22 17.05 -1.57
CA GLU A 78 19.17 16.29 -0.32
C GLU A 78 18.74 14.83 -0.55
N TYR A 79 17.77 14.59 -1.43
CA TYR A 79 17.34 13.24 -1.79
C TYR A 79 18.44 12.45 -2.51
N ASP A 80 19.12 13.05 -3.48
CA ASP A 80 20.24 12.40 -4.17
C ASP A 80 21.40 12.09 -3.21
N GLU A 81 21.68 12.99 -2.26
CA GLU A 81 22.65 12.77 -1.19
C GLU A 81 22.21 11.65 -0.23
N LEU A 82 20.94 11.62 0.17
CA LEU A 82 20.35 10.57 1.01
C LEU A 82 20.52 9.20 0.36
N VAL A 83 20.10 9.07 -0.90
CA VAL A 83 20.22 7.84 -1.70
C VAL A 83 21.66 7.37 -1.74
N LYS A 84 22.60 8.28 -2.01
CA LYS A 84 24.03 7.98 -2.08
C LYS A 84 24.62 7.58 -0.72
N ASN A 85 24.35 8.35 0.33
CA ASN A 85 24.96 8.17 1.64
C ASN A 85 24.44 6.92 2.36
N GLN A 86 23.17 6.58 2.16
CA GLN A 86 22.55 5.39 2.74
C GLN A 86 22.68 4.16 1.83
N ASN A 87 23.31 4.31 0.65
CA ASN A 87 23.43 3.25 -0.35
C ASN A 87 22.06 2.63 -0.70
N LEU A 88 21.04 3.49 -0.80
CA LEU A 88 19.69 3.11 -1.22
C LEU A 88 19.65 3.04 -2.74
N TRP A 89 18.69 2.27 -3.27
CA TRP A 89 18.38 2.31 -4.69
C TRP A 89 17.36 3.42 -4.93
N LYS A 90 17.64 4.28 -5.92
CA LYS A 90 16.66 5.23 -6.45
C LYS A 90 15.70 4.44 -7.35
N PRO A 91 14.37 4.59 -7.20
CA PRO A 91 13.43 4.00 -8.15
C PRO A 91 13.70 4.51 -9.58
N ASP A 92 13.49 3.67 -10.58
CA ASP A 92 13.54 4.09 -11.99
C ASP A 92 12.25 4.81 -12.39
N LYS A 93 11.12 4.32 -11.88
CA LYS A 93 9.80 4.93 -12.02
C LYS A 93 9.09 5.01 -10.67
N VAL A 94 8.13 5.91 -10.59
CA VAL A 94 7.19 6.07 -9.49
C VAL A 94 5.80 5.73 -10.01
N TYR A 95 5.20 4.68 -9.46
CA TYR A 95 3.79 4.37 -9.65
C TYR A 95 3.01 5.17 -8.61
N LEU A 96 2.38 6.27 -9.04
CA LEU A 96 1.75 7.25 -8.16
C LEU A 96 0.24 7.05 -8.14
N LEU A 97 -0.32 6.85 -6.95
CA LEU A 97 -1.77 6.88 -6.75
C LEU A 97 -2.21 8.21 -6.14
N THR A 98 -3.25 8.82 -6.72
CA THR A 98 -4.01 9.87 -6.02
C THR A 98 -5.17 9.20 -5.28
N VAL A 99 -5.22 9.40 -3.97
CA VAL A 99 -6.19 8.77 -3.07
C VAL A 99 -6.92 9.83 -2.27
N THR A 100 -8.25 9.78 -2.25
CA THR A 100 -9.04 10.56 -1.29
C THR A 100 -9.33 9.71 -0.06
N LEU A 101 -8.93 10.21 1.10
CA LEU A 101 -9.29 9.67 2.41
C LEU A 101 -10.33 10.59 3.06
N LYS A 102 -11.40 10.01 3.60
CA LYS A 102 -12.38 10.74 4.42
C LYS A 102 -12.55 10.09 5.78
N ASN A 103 -12.83 10.91 6.79
CA ASN A 103 -13.18 10.45 8.14
C ASN A 103 -14.63 10.86 8.44
N GLU A 104 -15.52 9.88 8.55
CA GLU A 104 -16.94 10.05 8.90
C GLU A 104 -17.23 9.74 10.37
N SER A 105 -16.21 9.69 11.23
CA SER A 105 -16.43 9.58 12.68
C SER A 105 -17.21 10.79 13.21
N ILE A 106 -17.84 10.63 14.38
CA ILE A 106 -18.55 11.71 15.07
C ILE A 106 -17.61 12.44 16.05
N HIS A 107 -16.66 11.71 16.63
CA HIS A 107 -15.76 12.21 17.66
C HIS A 107 -14.30 12.12 17.20
N GLU A 108 -13.50 13.09 17.65
CA GLU A 108 -12.04 13.04 17.53
C GLU A 108 -11.50 11.88 18.37
N SER A 109 -10.44 11.24 17.89
CA SER A 109 -9.75 10.17 18.60
C SER A 109 -8.30 10.12 18.13
N THR A 110 -7.37 10.02 19.09
CA THR A 110 -5.95 9.79 18.81
C THR A 110 -5.64 8.31 18.61
N GLU A 111 -6.60 7.43 18.86
CA GLU A 111 -6.47 5.98 18.70
C GLU A 111 -6.89 5.52 17.31
N ARG A 112 -7.32 6.44 16.43
CA ARG A 112 -7.78 6.15 15.07
C ARG A 112 -6.98 6.92 14.04
N GLY A 113 -6.62 6.25 12.96
CA GLY A 113 -5.87 6.88 11.89
C GLY A 113 -5.62 5.93 10.73
N ILE A 114 -4.70 6.33 9.86
CA ILE A 114 -4.19 5.52 8.76
C ILE A 114 -2.67 5.61 8.80
N ASN A 115 -2.00 4.52 8.47
CA ASN A 115 -0.57 4.52 8.17
C ASN A 115 -0.34 3.96 6.75
N TRP A 116 0.04 4.84 5.83
CA TRP A 116 0.25 4.50 4.42
C TRP A 116 1.39 3.50 4.20
N SER A 117 2.33 3.40 5.14
CA SER A 117 3.47 2.47 5.05
C SER A 117 3.06 1.00 4.97
N PHE A 118 1.82 0.67 5.38
CA PHE A 118 1.31 -0.70 5.27
C PHE A 118 0.48 -0.96 4.02
N PHE A 119 0.26 0.04 3.17
CA PHE A 119 -0.53 -0.11 1.95
C PHE A 119 0.38 -0.49 0.81
N TYR A 120 0.16 -1.67 0.23
CA TYR A 120 1.00 -2.21 -0.85
C TYR A 120 0.20 -2.32 -2.15
N LEU A 121 0.86 -2.06 -3.27
CA LEU A 121 0.34 -2.45 -4.58
C LEU A 121 0.76 -3.87 -4.89
N TYR A 122 -0.22 -4.70 -5.24
CA TYR A 122 -0.02 -6.12 -5.51
C TYR A 122 -0.50 -6.50 -6.91
N GLU A 123 0.33 -7.26 -7.61
CA GLU A 123 -0.01 -7.93 -8.87
C GLU A 123 0.55 -9.35 -8.79
N LYS A 124 -0.31 -10.36 -8.65
CA LYS A 124 -0.03 -11.81 -8.67
C LYS A 124 1.24 -12.29 -7.94
N ASN A 125 2.42 -12.04 -8.50
CA ASN A 125 3.71 -12.47 -7.96
C ASN A 125 4.64 -11.29 -7.60
N ARG A 126 4.11 -10.08 -7.54
CA ARG A 126 4.86 -8.84 -7.37
C ARG A 126 4.16 -7.90 -6.40
N VAL A 127 5.00 -7.16 -5.69
CA VAL A 127 4.57 -6.09 -4.80
C VAL A 127 5.40 -4.86 -5.15
N LEU A 128 4.75 -3.70 -5.23
CA LEU A 128 5.44 -2.42 -5.20
C LEU A 128 5.35 -1.86 -3.80
N ASP A 129 6.50 -1.44 -3.29
CA ASP A 129 6.65 -0.91 -1.93
C ASP A 129 6.34 0.59 -1.94
N PHE A 130 5.70 1.06 -0.87
CA PHE A 130 5.47 2.49 -0.65
C PHE A 130 6.82 3.20 -0.44
N GLU A 131 6.97 4.39 -1.03
CA GLU A 131 8.21 5.18 -0.98
C GLU A 131 8.06 6.36 0.01
N PRO A 132 8.44 6.20 1.29
CA PRO A 132 8.22 7.21 2.33
C PRO A 132 8.97 8.51 2.05
N GLU A 133 10.20 8.42 1.52
CA GLU A 133 11.00 9.60 1.20
C GLU A 133 10.33 10.44 0.09
N LEU A 134 9.77 9.77 -0.92
CA LEU A 134 9.05 10.46 -2.00
C LEU A 134 7.71 11.02 -1.54
N TYR A 135 7.03 10.34 -0.59
CA TYR A 135 5.73 10.76 -0.07
C TYR A 135 5.79 12.15 0.57
N GLY A 136 6.90 12.47 1.25
CA GLY A 136 7.11 13.77 1.89
C GLY A 136 6.96 14.95 0.95
N PHE A 137 7.50 14.83 -0.27
CA PHE A 137 7.49 15.92 -1.26
C PHE A 137 6.07 16.27 -1.72
N ALA A 138 5.23 15.27 -2.01
CA ALA A 138 3.88 15.49 -2.52
C ALA A 138 2.85 15.77 -1.41
N ASN A 139 3.13 15.39 -0.16
CA ASN A 139 2.17 15.44 0.96
C ASN A 139 2.64 16.34 2.10
N ARG A 140 3.17 17.53 1.78
CA ARG A 140 3.69 18.52 2.76
C ARG A 140 2.69 18.87 3.87
N SER A 141 1.41 18.86 3.56
CA SER A 141 0.33 19.15 4.51
C SER A 141 0.09 18.05 5.55
N ALA A 142 0.81 16.92 5.45
CA ALA A 142 0.90 15.88 6.47
C ALA A 142 2.29 15.88 7.14
N GLU A 143 3.09 16.94 6.94
CA GLU A 143 4.48 17.07 7.43
C GLU A 143 5.36 15.87 7.01
N GLY A 144 5.03 15.27 5.86
CA GLY A 144 5.68 14.06 5.36
C GLY A 144 5.43 12.78 6.16
N SER A 145 4.61 12.82 7.21
CA SER A 145 4.25 11.63 7.99
C SER A 145 3.29 10.72 7.20
N PRO A 146 3.65 9.43 6.98
CA PRO A 146 2.73 8.46 6.38
C PRO A 146 1.65 8.00 7.37
N ALA A 147 1.85 8.22 8.68
CA ALA A 147 0.88 7.96 9.73
C ALA A 147 0.14 9.25 10.10
N LEU A 148 -1.18 9.25 9.99
CA LEU A 148 -1.99 10.44 10.23
C LEU A 148 -3.40 10.12 10.72
N SER A 149 -4.04 11.15 11.30
CA SER A 149 -5.46 11.15 11.62
C SER A 149 -6.12 12.40 11.01
N LEU A 150 -7.23 12.22 10.32
CA LEU A 150 -8.07 13.31 9.83
C LEU A 150 -9.11 13.68 10.89
N LYS A 151 -9.49 14.95 10.94
CA LYS A 151 -10.59 15.39 11.80
C LYS A 151 -11.93 14.75 11.37
N PRO A 152 -12.83 14.46 12.31
CA PRO A 152 -14.20 14.05 12.01
C PRO A 152 -14.88 14.95 10.97
N GLY A 153 -15.56 14.36 9.99
CA GLY A 153 -16.29 15.08 8.94
C GLY A 153 -15.41 15.72 7.87
N THR A 154 -14.12 15.36 7.79
CA THR A 154 -13.20 15.92 6.79
C THR A 154 -12.78 14.89 5.74
N GLU A 155 -12.42 15.39 4.56
CA GLU A 155 -11.81 14.62 3.48
C GLU A 155 -10.55 15.32 2.97
N LYS A 156 -9.60 14.54 2.48
CA LYS A 156 -8.33 15.04 1.95
C LYS A 156 -7.74 14.10 0.91
N LYS A 157 -7.10 14.69 -0.10
CA LYS A 157 -6.32 13.98 -1.10
C LYS A 157 -4.89 13.74 -0.62
N PHE A 158 -4.38 12.56 -0.94
CA PHE A 158 -3.01 12.11 -0.71
C PHE A 158 -2.43 11.54 -2.00
N TYR A 159 -1.12 11.68 -2.16
CA TYR A 159 -0.36 11.17 -3.28
C TYR A 159 0.54 10.06 -2.76
N LEU A 160 0.26 8.80 -3.11
CA LEU A 160 0.98 7.64 -2.60
C LEU A 160 1.97 7.14 -3.66
N PRO A 161 3.27 7.43 -3.52
CA PRO A 161 4.28 6.95 -4.44
C PRO A 161 4.69 5.50 -4.11
N TYR A 162 4.81 4.69 -5.16
CA TYR A 162 5.32 3.33 -5.09
C TYR A 162 6.54 3.18 -5.99
N GLY A 163 7.62 2.63 -5.45
CA GLY A 163 8.90 2.51 -6.14
C GLY A 163 8.89 1.39 -7.14
N VAL A 164 9.34 1.68 -8.37
CA VAL A 164 9.45 0.71 -9.45
C VAL A 164 10.91 0.64 -9.87
N TYR A 165 11.50 -0.53 -9.66
CA TYR A 165 12.92 -0.80 -9.91
C TYR A 165 13.06 -1.74 -11.11
N GLU A 166 13.82 -1.34 -12.12
CA GLU A 166 14.08 -2.12 -13.33
C GLU A 166 14.70 -3.48 -12.98
N GLU A 167 15.56 -3.54 -11.96
CA GLU A 167 16.16 -4.79 -11.49
C GLU A 167 15.10 -5.81 -11.03
N ARG A 168 14.01 -5.35 -10.40
CA ARG A 168 12.91 -6.21 -9.91
C ARG A 168 11.87 -6.50 -11.00
N MET A 169 11.62 -5.53 -11.88
CA MET A 169 10.57 -5.62 -12.90
C MET A 169 11.05 -6.28 -14.19
N GLY A 170 12.34 -6.21 -14.50
CA GLY A 170 12.90 -6.60 -15.78
C GLY A 170 12.17 -5.92 -16.94
N LYS A 171 11.84 -6.70 -17.98
CA LYS A 171 11.18 -6.20 -19.19
C LYS A 171 9.79 -5.61 -18.95
N ASP A 172 9.12 -6.00 -17.86
CA ASP A 172 7.74 -5.62 -17.60
C ASP A 172 7.61 -4.14 -17.19
N ILE A 173 8.73 -3.48 -16.86
CA ILE A 173 8.75 -2.03 -16.60
C ILE A 173 8.29 -1.18 -17.81
N GLN A 174 8.42 -1.74 -19.03
CA GLN A 174 7.99 -1.08 -20.27
C GLN A 174 6.48 -1.12 -20.46
N ASP A 175 5.82 -2.12 -19.88
CA ASP A 175 4.38 -2.37 -19.97
C ASP A 175 3.66 -2.13 -18.63
N LEU A 176 4.26 -1.33 -17.75
CA LEU A 176 3.77 -1.11 -16.38
C LEU A 176 2.29 -0.69 -16.32
N GLU A 177 1.84 0.13 -17.28
CA GLU A 177 0.45 0.57 -17.43
C GLU A 177 -0.55 -0.59 -17.65
N LYS A 178 -0.08 -1.71 -18.21
CA LYS A 178 -0.91 -2.88 -18.52
C LYS A 178 -0.95 -3.89 -17.37
N LEU A 179 -0.13 -3.71 -16.34
CA LEU A 179 -0.08 -4.62 -15.21
C LEU A 179 -1.23 -4.33 -14.24
N PRO A 180 -2.06 -5.33 -13.89
CA PRO A 180 -3.28 -5.13 -13.13
C PRO A 180 -3.01 -5.02 -11.62
N PHE A 181 -2.21 -4.03 -11.22
CA PHE A 181 -1.94 -3.75 -9.81
C PHE A 181 -3.24 -3.41 -9.06
N GLN A 182 -3.34 -3.90 -7.84
CA GLN A 182 -4.43 -3.62 -6.91
C GLN A 182 -3.85 -3.16 -5.58
N LEU A 183 -4.48 -2.17 -4.96
CA LEU A 183 -4.11 -1.71 -3.63
C LEU A 183 -4.68 -2.66 -2.59
N ILE A 184 -3.84 -3.22 -1.73
CA ILE A 184 -4.27 -3.94 -0.54
C ILE A 184 -4.63 -2.93 0.54
N VAL A 185 -5.89 -2.92 0.99
CA VAL A 185 -6.40 -1.99 2.01
C VAL A 185 -6.86 -2.69 3.28
N SER A 186 -6.90 -4.03 3.30
CA SER A 186 -7.10 -4.84 4.50
C SER A 186 -6.44 -6.21 4.33
N LEU A 187 -5.88 -6.75 5.41
CA LEU A 187 -5.44 -8.14 5.53
C LEU A 187 -6.37 -8.96 6.46
N TRP A 188 -6.97 -8.34 7.47
CA TRP A 188 -7.86 -9.02 8.44
C TRP A 188 -9.16 -8.24 8.72
N PRO A 189 -10.27 -8.92 9.05
CA PRO A 189 -10.46 -10.39 9.06
C PRO A 189 -10.60 -11.00 7.67
N GLY A 190 -10.65 -10.16 6.63
CA GLY A 190 -10.59 -10.56 5.23
C GLY A 190 -9.70 -9.61 4.44
N GLN A 191 -9.26 -10.07 3.27
CA GLN A 191 -8.43 -9.28 2.38
C GLN A 191 -9.30 -8.38 1.50
N ASN A 192 -9.14 -7.07 1.63
CA ASN A 192 -9.80 -6.10 0.77
C ASN A 192 -8.79 -5.56 -0.23
N LEU A 193 -9.13 -5.66 -1.52
CA LEU A 193 -8.34 -5.17 -2.64
C LEU A 193 -9.12 -4.08 -3.36
N VAL A 194 -8.43 -3.05 -3.86
CA VAL A 194 -9.03 -2.00 -4.69
C VAL A 194 -8.30 -1.97 -6.02
N LYS A 195 -9.06 -2.08 -7.12
CA LYS A 195 -8.50 -1.90 -8.46
C LYS A 195 -8.01 -0.47 -8.66
N VAL A 196 -6.84 -0.33 -9.26
CA VAL A 196 -6.33 0.96 -9.72
C VAL A 196 -7.04 1.34 -11.03
N PRO A 197 -7.36 2.63 -11.27
CA PRO A 197 -7.90 3.07 -12.55
C PRO A 197 -6.93 2.80 -13.72
N ASP A 198 -7.50 2.57 -14.90
CA ASP A 198 -6.76 2.42 -16.17
C ASP A 198 -6.08 3.72 -16.59
#